data_AF-A0A317DJX7-F1
#
_entry.id   AF-A0A317DJX7-F1
#
_cell.length_a   1.000
_cell.length_b   1.000
_cell.length_c   1.000
_cell.angle_alpha   90.00
_cell.angle_beta   90.00
_cell.angle_gamma   90.00
#
_symmetry.space_group_name_H-M   'P 1'
#
loop_
_entity.id
_entity.type
_entity.pdbx_description
1 polymer ?
#
loop_
_entity_poly.entity_id
_entity_poly.type
_entity_poly.pdbx_seq_one_letter_code
_entity_poly.pdbx_strand_id
1 'polypeptide(L)'
;MSRAPKVVVPHRAYWLFRGPLADVGTWDTAAGWPGQRRLSNAEPAFAWPADHAWCVAKDVDPHWAGIGGTRALITQLTTDLRLDVVPTDPTQDQPLYR
;
A
#
# COMPACT_ATOMS: atom_id res chain seq x y z
N MET A 1 4.60 -18.31 17.50
CA MET A 1 3.77 -17.54 16.55
C MET A 1 4.25 -17.87 15.15
N SER A 2 3.37 -18.34 14.27
CA SER A 2 3.74 -18.64 12.87
C SER A 2 4.24 -17.37 12.20
N ARG A 3 5.42 -17.44 11.57
CA ARG A 3 6.08 -16.31 10.91
C ARG A 3 5.14 -15.69 9.87
N ALA A 4 4.78 -14.42 10.03
CA ALA A 4 4.00 -13.68 9.04
C ALA A 4 4.62 -13.85 7.65
N PRO A 5 3.85 -13.89 6.55
CA PRO A 5 4.45 -13.95 5.22
C PRO A 5 5.24 -12.68 4.91
N LYS A 6 6.41 -12.86 4.30
CA LYS A 6 7.24 -11.76 3.79
C LYS A 6 6.84 -11.47 2.34
N VAL A 7 6.48 -10.23 2.06
CA VAL A 7 6.20 -9.73 0.72
C VAL A 7 7.42 -8.95 0.26
N VAL A 8 8.02 -9.36 -0.86
CA VAL A 8 9.18 -8.67 -1.45
C VAL A 8 8.76 -8.08 -2.78
N VAL A 9 9.01 -6.79 -2.94
CA VAL A 9 8.82 -6.04 -4.18
C VAL A 9 10.18 -5.45 -4.59
N PRO A 10 10.36 -4.94 -5.82
CA PRO A 10 11.59 -4.25 -6.17
C PRO A 10 11.98 -3.21 -5.10
N HIS A 11 13.20 -3.30 -4.59
CA HIS A 11 13.79 -2.40 -3.59
C HIS A 11 13.15 -2.39 -2.19
N ARG A 12 12.06 -3.11 -1.93
CA ARG A 12 11.37 -3.08 -0.62
C ARG A 12 10.92 -4.46 -0.15
N ALA A 13 10.85 -4.66 1.16
CA ALA A 13 10.33 -5.88 1.76
C ALA A 13 9.45 -5.56 2.98
N TYR A 14 8.29 -6.19 3.02
CA TYR A 14 7.26 -5.99 4.03
C TYR A 14 6.86 -7.32 4.69
N TRP A 15 6.32 -7.23 5.89
CA TRP A 15 5.65 -8.34 6.56
C TRP A 15 4.14 -8.09 6.54
N LEU A 16 3.38 -9.11 6.14
CA LEU A 16 1.93 -9.01 6.08
C LEU A 16 1.30 -9.58 7.36
N PHE A 17 0.64 -8.71 8.12
CA PHE A 17 -0.10 -9.07 9.32
C PHE A 17 -1.61 -9.04 9.05
N ARG A 18 -2.36 -9.77 9.88
CA ARG A 18 -3.83 -9.73 9.90
C ARG A 18 -4.29 -9.73 11.35
N GLY A 19 -5.21 -8.84 11.68
CA GLY A 19 -5.79 -8.73 13.01
C GLY A 19 -6.67 -7.49 13.16
N PRO A 20 -7.25 -7.30 14.35
CA PRO A 20 -7.95 -6.07 14.72
C PRO A 20 -7.09 -4.82 14.54
N LEU A 21 -7.73 -3.69 14.20
CA LEU A 21 -7.06 -2.38 14.12
C LEU A 21 -6.41 -1.99 15.45
N ALA A 22 -7.02 -2.40 16.58
CA ALA A 22 -6.50 -2.13 17.92
C ALA A 22 -5.13 -2.79 18.19
N ASP A 23 -4.76 -3.80 17.41
CA ASP A 23 -3.49 -4.51 17.57
C ASP A 23 -2.34 -3.87 16.77
N VAL A 24 -2.63 -2.85 15.93
CA VAL A 24 -1.61 -2.15 15.17
C VAL A 24 -0.56 -1.55 16.12
N GLY A 25 0.70 -1.83 15.83
CA GLY A 25 1.84 -1.40 16.63
C GLY A 25 2.21 -2.31 17.82
N THR A 26 1.38 -3.31 18.12
CA THR A 26 1.69 -4.36 19.11
C THR A 26 2.39 -5.57 18.50
N TRP A 27 2.42 -5.65 17.16
CA TRP A 27 3.04 -6.75 16.44
C TRP A 27 4.56 -6.75 16.66
N ASP A 28 5.07 -7.83 17.26
CA ASP A 28 6.49 -7.99 17.57
C ASP A 28 7.32 -8.16 16.29
N THR A 29 7.70 -7.04 15.69
CA THR A 29 8.56 -6.97 14.50
C THR A 29 10.05 -6.93 14.86
N ALA A 30 10.38 -6.68 16.12
CA ALA A 30 11.75 -6.43 16.58
C ALA A 30 12.62 -7.69 16.57
N ALA A 31 12.05 -8.86 16.90
CA ALA A 31 12.78 -10.13 16.83
C ALA A 31 13.12 -10.55 15.38
N GLY A 32 12.38 -10.07 14.39
CA GLY A 32 12.57 -10.39 12.97
C GLY A 32 13.63 -9.54 12.25
N TRP A 33 14.10 -8.45 12.86
CA TRP A 33 15.09 -7.55 12.26
C TRP A 33 16.10 -6.99 13.29
N PRO A 34 17.15 -7.78 13.61
CA PRO A 34 18.25 -7.31 14.46
C PRO A 34 18.94 -6.09 13.84
N GLY A 35 19.09 -5.02 14.62
CA GLY A 35 19.86 -3.82 14.21
C GLY A 35 19.05 -2.70 13.56
N GLN A 36 17.76 -2.88 13.27
CA GLN A 36 16.90 -1.75 12.91
C GLN A 36 16.43 -0.99 14.16
N ARG A 37 16.49 0.34 14.10
CA ARG A 37 15.88 1.19 15.12
C ARG A 37 14.40 0.85 15.19
N ARG A 38 13.89 0.58 16.41
CA ARG A 38 12.45 0.56 16.65
C ARG A 38 11.90 1.88 16.12
N LEU A 39 11.14 1.84 15.03
CA LEU A 39 10.34 3.00 14.68
C LEU A 39 9.36 3.13 15.84
N SER A 40 9.43 4.25 16.56
CA SER A 40 8.44 4.61 17.58
C SER A 40 7.01 4.65 17.01
N ASN A 41 6.89 4.59 15.68
CA ASN A 41 5.69 4.68 14.89
C ASN A 41 5.64 3.39 14.03
N ALA A 42 5.17 2.29 14.60
CA ALA A 42 4.97 1.01 13.90
C ALA A 42 3.73 1.07 12.98
N GLU A 43 3.66 2.12 12.17
CA GLU A 43 2.57 2.35 11.23
C GLU A 43 2.76 1.46 9.99
N PRO A 44 1.72 0.79 9.51
CA PRO A 44 1.80 -0.03 8.31
C PRO A 44 2.09 0.84 7.09
N ALA A 45 2.97 0.37 6.20
CA ALA A 45 3.19 1.00 4.90
C ALA A 45 1.95 0.88 3.98
N PHE A 46 1.16 -0.17 4.18
CA PHE A 46 -0.08 -0.40 3.44
C PHE A 46 -1.05 -1.21 4.32
N ALA A 47 -2.29 -0.75 4.45
CA ALA A 47 -3.32 -1.43 5.25
C ALA A 47 -4.69 -1.31 4.60
N TRP A 48 -5.53 -2.31 4.80
CA TRP A 48 -6.89 -2.38 4.25
C TRP A 48 -7.81 -3.20 5.17
N PRO A 49 -9.13 -2.91 5.21
CA PRO A 49 -10.11 -3.66 5.97
C PRO A 49 -10.38 -5.05 5.34
N ALA A 50 -11.01 -5.96 6.07
CA ALA A 50 -11.23 -7.33 5.61
C ALA A 50 -12.09 -7.46 4.33
N ASP A 51 -12.94 -6.46 4.04
CA ASP A 51 -13.77 -6.40 2.82
C ASP A 51 -13.04 -5.76 1.63
N HIS A 52 -11.80 -5.29 1.83
CA HIS A 52 -10.97 -4.64 0.82
C HIS A 52 -11.63 -3.39 0.20
N ALA A 53 -12.57 -2.74 0.90
CA ALA A 53 -13.33 -1.62 0.36
C ALA A 53 -12.51 -0.33 0.17
N TRP A 54 -11.41 -0.19 0.90
CA TRP A 54 -10.48 0.94 0.80
C TRP A 54 -9.08 0.52 1.27
N CYS A 55 -8.08 1.38 1.09
CA CYS A 55 -6.76 1.16 1.68
C CYS A 55 -6.14 2.49 2.12
N VAL A 56 -5.18 2.41 3.04
CA VAL A 56 -4.28 3.51 3.40
C VAL A 56 -2.87 3.07 3.00
N ALA A 57 -2.24 3.89 2.17
CA ALA A 57 -0.86 3.71 1.75
C ALA A 57 0.00 4.83 2.34
N LYS A 58 1.13 4.45 2.94
CA LYS A 58 2.15 5.35 3.47
C LYS A 58 3.44 5.10 2.70
N ASP A 59 4.29 6.12 2.58
CA ASP A 59 5.56 6.04 1.83
C ASP A 59 5.31 5.74 0.34
N VAL A 60 4.32 6.44 -0.22
CA VAL A 60 4.06 6.49 -1.66
C VAL A 60 5.03 7.49 -2.28
N ASP A 61 5.87 7.03 -3.20
CA ASP A 61 6.86 7.87 -3.84
C ASP A 61 6.19 8.99 -4.67
N PRO A 62 5.26 8.71 -5.61
CA PRO A 62 4.59 9.76 -6.39
C PRO A 62 3.42 10.46 -5.66
N HIS A 63 3.09 11.68 -6.10
CA HIS A 63 1.88 12.42 -5.68
C HIS A 63 0.58 11.90 -6.34
N TRP A 64 0.66 10.85 -7.14
CA TRP A 64 -0.45 10.22 -7.85
C TRP A 64 -0.48 8.73 -7.55
N ALA A 65 -1.65 8.10 -7.76
CA ALA A 65 -1.82 6.66 -7.63
C ALA A 65 -2.39 6.09 -8.93
N GLY A 66 -1.83 4.97 -9.39
CA GLY A 66 -2.39 4.23 -10.52
C GLY A 66 -3.56 3.34 -10.06
N ILE A 67 -4.68 3.38 -10.79
CA ILE A 67 -5.85 2.53 -10.52
C ILE A 67 -6.06 1.61 -11.72
N GLY A 68 -5.84 0.32 -11.53
CA GLY A 68 -6.20 -0.72 -12.48
C GLY A 68 -7.56 -1.34 -12.12
N GLY A 69 -8.45 -1.50 -13.11
CA GLY A 69 -9.75 -2.11 -12.85
C GLY A 69 -10.59 -2.33 -14.10
N THR A 70 -11.88 -2.60 -13.89
CA THR A 70 -12.81 -2.84 -14.99
C THR A 70 -13.02 -1.57 -15.81
N ARG A 71 -13.40 -1.72 -17.08
CA ARG A 71 -13.72 -0.57 -17.94
C ARG A 71 -14.78 0.34 -17.32
N ALA A 72 -15.80 -0.23 -16.67
CA ALA A 72 -16.84 0.52 -15.98
C ALA A 72 -16.28 1.38 -14.84
N LEU A 73 -15.38 0.82 -14.00
CA LEU A 73 -14.70 1.58 -12.94
C LEU A 73 -13.86 2.71 -13.53
N ILE A 74 -13.06 2.42 -14.56
CA ILE A 74 -12.21 3.43 -15.20
C ILE A 74 -13.07 4.55 -15.78
N THR A 75 -14.14 4.23 -16.52
CA THR A 75 -15.08 5.23 -17.04
C THR A 75 -15.67 6.08 -15.92
N GLN A 76 -16.13 5.47 -14.82
CA GLN A 76 -16.67 6.20 -13.68
C GLN A 76 -15.63 7.17 -13.09
N LEU A 77 -14.38 6.73 -12.89
CA LEU A 77 -13.32 7.58 -12.35
C LEU A 77 -12.96 8.73 -13.29
N THR A 78 -12.82 8.47 -14.59
CA THR A 78 -12.47 9.49 -15.59
C THR A 78 -13.59 10.49 -15.89
N THR A 79 -14.83 10.21 -15.46
CA THR A 79 -15.99 11.10 -15.67
C THR A 79 -16.43 11.83 -14.40
N ASP A 80 -15.89 11.45 -13.22
CA ASP A 80 -16.16 12.15 -11.97
C ASP A 80 -15.33 13.44 -11.89
N LEU A 81 -15.98 14.59 -12.06
CA LEU A 81 -15.34 15.92 -12.06
C LEU A 81 -14.74 16.33 -10.72
N ARG A 82 -14.95 15.56 -9.64
CA ARG A 82 -14.33 15.80 -8.33
C ARG A 82 -12.93 15.20 -8.24
N LEU A 83 -12.54 14.35 -9.19
CA LEU A 83 -11.27 13.66 -9.22
C LEU A 83 -10.44 14.18 -10.40
N ASP A 84 -9.14 14.39 -10.17
CA ASP A 84 -8.18 14.59 -11.25
C ASP A 84 -7.64 13.23 -11.68
N VAL A 85 -8.16 12.72 -12.80
CA VAL A 85 -7.85 11.38 -13.30
C VAL A 85 -7.51 11.46 -14.77
N VAL A 86 -6.32 10.97 -15.11
CA VAL A 86 -5.86 10.83 -16.50
C VAL A 86 -5.85 9.35 -16.91
N PRO A 87 -6.32 9.00 -18.12
CA PRO A 87 -6.14 7.66 -18.65
C PRO A 87 -4.65 7.33 -18.83
N THR A 88 -4.26 6.10 -18.49
CA THR A 88 -2.88 5.60 -18.63
C THR A 88 -2.85 4.29 -19.39
N ASP A 89 -1.84 4.09 -20.24
CA ASP A 89 -1.52 2.80 -20.83
C ASP A 89 -0.54 2.05 -19.92
N PRO A 90 -0.90 0.88 -19.36
CA PRO A 90 -0.01 0.13 -18.47
C PRO A 90 1.23 -0.45 -19.18
N THR A 91 1.27 -0.43 -20.51
CA THR A 91 2.43 -0.87 -21.30
C THR A 91 3.48 0.23 -21.51
N GLN A 92 3.15 1.47 -21.15
CA GLN A 92 4.05 2.61 -21.23
C GLN A 92 4.70 2.90 -19.87
N ASP A 93 5.81 3.63 -19.92
CA ASP A 93 6.45 4.14 -18.71
C ASP A 93 5.46 5.02 -17.94
N GLN A 94 5.23 4.64 -16.68
CA GLN A 94 4.41 5.45 -15.80
C GLN A 94 5.20 6.71 -15.42
N PRO A 95 4.51 7.84 -15.14
CA PRO A 95 5.18 9.03 -14.65
C PRO A 95 6.07 8.67 -13.46
N LEU A 96 7.20 9.34 -13.30
CA LEU A 96 8.07 9.15 -12.15
C LEU A 96 8.77 10.47 -11.88
N TYR A 97 9.05 10.76 -10.61
CA TYR A 97 9.90 11.89 -10.29
C TYR A 97 11.28 11.66 -10.92
N ARG A 98 11.74 12.63 -11.71
CA ARG A 98 13.08 12.67 -12.28
C ARG A 98 13.97 13.58 -11.44
#